data_AF-A0A4Y2VCE4-F1
#
_entry.id   AF-A0A4Y2VCE4-F1
#
_cell.length_a   1.000
_cell.length_b   1.000
_cell.length_c   1.000
_cell.angle_alpha   90.00
_cell.angle_beta   90.00
_cell.angle_gamma   90.00
#
_symmetry.space_group_name_H-M   'P 1'
#
loop_
_entity.id
_entity.type
_entity.pdbx_description
1 polymer ?
#
loop_
_entity_poly.entity_id
_entity_poly.type
_entity_poly.pdbx_seq_one_letter_code
_entity_poly.pdbx_strand_id
1 'polypeptide(L)'
;PDLTEERLRKAEERKKRERIHQMLQIIWMHIDCRQHHCTEDASEALCLIWCSVPDAYISFKEIKRAFRGVFRAEELKSIYDFHAKAVGEFSESVEPRSLQHFFRSIIRRTLTENQIWIPEGLRQMCLPKAIESFLNLVKKYSSPLTNFHCKADFFE
;
A
#
# COMPACT_ATOMS: atom_id res chain seq x y z
N PRO A 1 -14.67 25.73 1.33
CA PRO A 1 -15.45 24.48 1.50
C PRO A 1 -16.13 24.47 2.88
N ASP A 2 -17.45 24.29 2.92
CA ASP A 2 -18.20 24.27 4.18
C ASP A 2 -18.08 22.89 4.87
N LEU A 3 -17.23 22.84 5.90
CA LEU A 3 -16.85 21.66 6.69
C LEU A 3 -17.80 21.51 7.88
N THR A 4 -19.07 21.21 7.61
CA THR A 4 -20.04 20.97 8.68
C THR A 4 -19.77 19.64 9.39
N GLU A 5 -20.12 19.57 10.67
CA GLU A 5 -19.96 18.38 11.52
C GLU A 5 -20.57 17.12 10.90
N GLU A 6 -21.74 17.26 10.28
CA GLU A 6 -22.42 16.17 9.58
C GLU A 6 -21.59 15.62 8.40
N ARG A 7 -20.89 16.47 7.66
CA ARG A 7 -20.03 16.05 6.54
C ARG A 7 -18.77 15.37 7.05
N LEU A 8 -18.22 15.84 8.17
CA LEU A 8 -17.08 15.21 8.84
C LEU A 8 -17.43 13.81 9.33
N ARG A 9 -18.59 13.64 9.99
CA ARG A 9 -19.08 12.33 10.46
C ARG A 9 -19.27 11.35 9.29
N LYS A 10 -19.93 11.77 8.21
CA LYS A 10 -20.11 10.93 7.01
C LYS A 10 -18.77 10.53 6.38
N ALA A 11 -17.80 11.45 6.34
CA ALA A 11 -16.47 11.15 5.83
C ALA A 11 -15.73 10.14 6.72
N GLU A 12 -15.87 10.24 8.05
CA GLU A 12 -15.27 9.30 9.00
C GLU A 12 -15.89 7.89 8.87
N GLU A 13 -17.21 7.78 8.78
CA GLU A 13 -17.90 6.50 8.55
C GLU A 13 -17.45 5.85 7.24
N ARG A 14 -17.32 6.63 6.17
CA ARG A 14 -16.83 6.15 4.88
C ARG A 14 -15.40 5.60 5.00
N LYS A 15 -14.50 6.34 5.66
CA LYS A 15 -13.14 5.89 5.93
C LYS A 15 -13.11 4.58 6.73
N LYS A 16 -13.97 4.44 7.75
CA LYS A 16 -14.08 3.19 8.54
C LYS A 16 -14.50 2.01 7.66
N ARG A 17 -15.47 2.20 6.75
CA ARG A 17 -15.90 1.15 5.81
C ARG A 17 -14.80 0.78 4.82
N GLU A 18 -14.16 1.78 4.21
CA GLU A 18 -13.02 1.56 3.30
C GLU A 18 -11.90 0.78 3.98
N ARG A 19 -11.61 1.10 5.24
CA ARG A 19 -10.61 0.40 6.05
C ARG A 19 -10.95 -1.05 6.32
N ILE A 20 -12.21 -1.36 6.62
CA ILE A 20 -12.67 -2.75 6.79
C ILE A 20 -12.56 -3.52 5.46
N HIS A 21 -12.95 -2.90 4.33
CA HIS A 21 -12.81 -3.54 3.02
C HIS A 21 -11.36 -3.88 2.69
N GLN A 22 -10.40 -3.02 3.03
CA GLN A 22 -8.98 -3.30 2.85
C GLN A 22 -8.52 -4.52 3.66
N MET A 23 -8.98 -4.66 4.90
CA MET A 23 -8.67 -5.85 5.70
C MET A 23 -9.30 -7.10 5.10
N LEU A 24 -10.53 -7.01 4.61
CA LEU A 24 -11.21 -8.12 3.94
C LEU A 24 -10.49 -8.55 2.66
N GLN A 25 -9.93 -7.60 1.89
CA GLN A 25 -9.10 -7.90 0.72
C GLN A 25 -7.87 -8.72 1.10
N ILE A 26 -7.16 -8.35 2.17
CA ILE A 26 -6.01 -9.12 2.68
C ILE A 26 -6.44 -10.54 3.08
N ILE A 27 -7.53 -10.65 3.84
CA ILE A 27 -8.05 -11.95 4.31
C ILE A 27 -8.44 -12.82 3.12
N TRP A 28 -9.18 -12.26 2.15
CA TRP A 28 -9.61 -12.97 0.96
C TRP A 28 -8.42 -13.50 0.16
N MET A 29 -7.44 -12.64 -0.11
CA MET A 29 -6.22 -13.02 -0.82
C MET A 29 -5.43 -14.12 -0.10
N HIS A 30 -5.36 -14.07 1.23
CA HIS A 30 -4.70 -15.12 2.02
C HIS A 30 -5.41 -16.47 1.90
N ILE A 31 -6.75 -16.47 1.96
CA ILE A 31 -7.57 -17.69 1.84
C ILE A 31 -7.43 -18.27 0.44
N ASP A 32 -7.60 -17.45 -0.59
CA ASP A 32 -7.49 -17.82 -2.01
C ASP A 32 -6.09 -18.42 -2.31
N CYS A 33 -5.04 -17.74 -1.84
CA CYS A 33 -3.66 -18.22 -1.92
C CYS A 33 -3.46 -19.60 -1.30
N ARG A 34 -4.04 -19.86 -0.12
CA ARG A 34 -3.93 -21.17 0.55
C ARG A 34 -4.67 -22.26 -0.19
N GLN A 35 -5.81 -21.94 -0.80
CA GLN A 35 -6.62 -22.89 -1.57
C GLN A 35 -5.97 -23.26 -2.91
N HIS A 36 -5.33 -22.29 -3.58
CA HIS A 36 -4.78 -22.46 -4.91
C HIS A 36 -3.26 -22.64 -4.96
N HIS A 37 -2.58 -22.64 -3.81
CA HIS A 37 -1.12 -22.76 -3.69
C HIS A 37 -0.32 -21.70 -4.47
N CYS A 38 -0.91 -20.54 -4.78
CA CYS A 38 -0.32 -19.47 -5.61
C CYS A 38 0.34 -18.35 -4.77
N THR A 39 1.16 -18.73 -3.78
CA THR A 39 1.64 -17.79 -2.74
C THR A 39 2.43 -16.61 -3.27
N GLU A 40 3.25 -16.81 -4.30
CA GLU A 40 4.10 -15.76 -4.86
C GLU A 40 3.28 -14.76 -5.68
N ASP A 41 2.42 -15.25 -6.58
CA ASP A 41 1.55 -14.42 -7.41
C ASP A 41 0.56 -13.60 -6.56
N ALA A 42 -0.04 -14.24 -5.54
CA ALA A 42 -0.93 -13.56 -4.62
C ALA A 42 -0.19 -12.49 -3.80
N SER A 43 1.01 -12.80 -3.30
CA SER A 43 1.84 -11.83 -2.59
C SER A 43 2.20 -10.64 -3.48
N GLU A 44 2.54 -10.89 -4.75
CA GLU A 44 2.86 -9.85 -5.73
C GLU A 44 1.64 -8.98 -6.07
N ALA A 45 0.49 -9.58 -6.34
CA ALA A 45 -0.75 -8.85 -6.58
C ALA A 45 -1.12 -7.98 -5.37
N LEU A 46 -0.99 -8.51 -4.15
CA LEU A 46 -1.24 -7.76 -2.92
C LEU A 46 -0.29 -6.56 -2.82
N CYS A 47 1.00 -6.79 -3.08
CA CYS A 47 2.01 -5.73 -3.09
C CYS A 47 1.65 -4.60 -4.07
N LEU A 48 1.24 -4.93 -5.29
CA LEU A 48 0.85 -3.95 -6.32
C LEU A 48 -0.40 -3.14 -5.93
N ILE A 49 -1.40 -3.81 -5.35
CA ILE A 49 -2.61 -3.14 -4.82
C ILE A 49 -2.20 -2.15 -3.72
N TRP A 50 -1.44 -2.61 -2.73
CA TRP A 50 -1.00 -1.79 -1.59
C TRP A 50 0.03 -0.72 -1.96
N CYS A 51 0.68 -0.87 -3.10
CA CYS A 51 1.52 0.16 -3.70
C CYS A 51 0.71 1.24 -4.43
N SER A 52 -0.54 0.98 -4.80
CA SER A 52 -1.39 1.92 -5.53
C SER A 52 -2.22 2.81 -4.61
N VAL A 53 -2.56 2.34 -3.40
CA VAL A 53 -3.38 3.07 -2.44
C VAL A 53 -2.53 3.94 -1.51
N PRO A 54 -2.94 5.18 -1.18
CA PRO A 54 -2.17 6.07 -0.30
C PRO A 54 -2.28 5.71 1.19
N ASP A 55 -3.16 4.78 1.54
CA ASP A 55 -3.52 4.49 2.92
C ASP A 55 -2.37 3.86 3.72
N ALA A 56 -2.41 4.11 5.03
CA ALA A 56 -1.52 3.49 6.00
C ALA A 56 -1.57 1.96 5.89
N TYR A 57 -0.47 1.28 6.17
CA TYR A 57 -0.51 -0.18 6.26
C TYR A 57 -1.49 -0.64 7.34
N ILE A 58 -2.09 -1.82 7.16
CA ILE A 58 -2.87 -2.46 8.23
C ILE A 58 -1.90 -2.96 9.29
N SER A 59 -2.05 -2.50 10.54
CA SER A 59 -1.27 -3.03 11.66
C SER A 59 -1.89 -4.32 12.20
N PHE A 60 -1.07 -5.14 12.86
CA PHE A 60 -1.58 -6.37 13.48
C PHE A 60 -2.62 -6.08 14.58
N LYS A 61 -2.44 -4.99 15.35
CA LYS A 61 -3.40 -4.58 16.37
C LYS A 61 -4.76 -4.26 15.75
N GLU A 62 -4.77 -3.64 14.57
CA GLU A 62 -5.98 -3.25 13.87
C GLU A 62 -6.77 -4.46 13.38
N ILE A 63 -6.13 -5.39 12.66
CA ILE A 63 -6.79 -6.60 12.14
C ILE A 63 -7.24 -7.52 13.29
N LYS A 64 -6.41 -7.66 14.32
CA LYS A 64 -6.76 -8.44 15.52
C LYS A 64 -7.97 -7.87 16.23
N ARG A 65 -8.06 -6.54 16.36
CA ARG A 65 -9.21 -5.90 17.00
C ARG A 65 -10.49 -6.06 16.16
N ALA A 66 -10.39 -5.90 14.85
CA ALA A 66 -11.55 -5.97 13.95
C ALA A 66 -12.14 -7.38 13.83
N PHE A 67 -11.31 -8.42 13.87
CA PHE A 67 -11.73 -9.79 13.61
C PHE A 67 -11.52 -10.75 14.79
N ARG A 68 -11.29 -10.22 16.00
CA ARG A 68 -11.28 -11.03 17.23
C ARG A 68 -12.62 -11.74 17.36
N GLY A 69 -12.58 -13.06 17.56
CA GLY A 69 -13.78 -13.90 17.71
C GLY A 69 -14.33 -14.44 16.39
N VAL A 70 -13.85 -13.94 15.24
CA VAL A 70 -14.14 -14.52 13.92
C VAL A 70 -13.05 -15.55 13.55
N PHE A 71 -11.78 -15.19 13.76
CA PHE A 71 -10.63 -16.05 13.51
C PHE A 71 -9.86 -16.36 14.80
N ARG A 72 -9.15 -17.48 14.82
CA ARG A 72 -8.20 -17.82 15.89
C ARG A 72 -6.99 -16.89 15.85
N ALA A 73 -6.28 -16.77 16.98
CA ALA A 73 -5.15 -15.86 17.09
C ALA A 73 -4.02 -16.23 16.11
N GLU A 74 -3.80 -17.52 15.90
CA GLU A 74 -2.78 -18.08 14.99
C GLU A 74 -3.12 -17.80 13.53
N GLU A 75 -4.41 -17.87 13.17
CA GLU A 75 -4.90 -17.55 11.82
C GLU A 75 -4.73 -16.06 11.53
N LEU A 76 -5.14 -15.19 12.46
CA LEU A 76 -4.94 -13.74 12.33
C LEU A 76 -3.46 -13.38 12.19
N LYS A 77 -2.59 -14.07 12.92
CA LYS A 77 -1.14 -13.89 12.82
C LYS A 77 -0.64 -14.31 11.43
N SER A 78 -1.08 -15.47 10.93
CA SER A 78 -0.71 -15.94 9.59
C SER A 78 -1.20 -15.01 8.47
N ILE A 79 -2.42 -14.47 8.56
CA ILE A 79 -2.97 -13.49 7.60
C ILE A 79 -2.13 -12.22 7.62
N TYR A 80 -1.81 -11.72 8.81
CA TYR A 80 -0.99 -10.51 8.95
C TYR A 80 0.43 -10.73 8.42
N ASP A 81 1.06 -11.86 8.74
CA ASP A 81 2.42 -12.16 8.29
C ASP A 81 2.48 -12.30 6.75
N PHE A 82 1.42 -12.84 6.12
CA PHE A 82 1.28 -12.83 4.67
C PHE A 82 1.24 -11.41 4.09
N HIS A 83 0.40 -10.53 4.66
CA HIS A 83 0.36 -9.13 4.24
C HIS A 83 1.69 -8.41 4.44
N ALA A 84 2.27 -8.50 5.64
CA ALA A 84 3.51 -7.81 5.99
C ALA A 84 4.68 -8.27 5.11
N LYS A 85 4.74 -9.57 4.79
CA LYS A 85 5.71 -10.10 3.82
C LYS A 85 5.48 -9.54 2.41
N ALA A 86 4.24 -9.44 1.95
CA ALA A 86 3.91 -8.92 0.62
C ALA A 86 4.29 -7.45 0.46
N VAL A 87 4.05 -6.63 1.49
CA VAL A 87 4.33 -5.19 1.45
C VAL A 87 5.75 -4.83 1.90
N GLY A 88 6.48 -5.80 2.49
CA GLY A 88 7.84 -5.61 3.00
C GLY A 88 7.92 -4.77 4.28
N GLU A 89 6.80 -4.58 4.98
CA GLU A 89 6.67 -3.63 6.09
C GLU A 89 5.92 -4.28 7.25
N PHE A 90 6.46 -4.13 8.45
CA PHE A 90 5.89 -4.63 9.68
C PHE A 90 5.69 -3.45 10.63
N SER A 91 4.45 -3.19 11.05
CA SER A 91 4.21 -2.19 12.09
C SER A 91 3.24 -2.70 13.15
N GLU A 92 3.58 -2.43 14.40
CA GLU A 92 2.69 -2.66 15.53
C GLU A 92 1.57 -1.63 15.61
N SER A 93 1.72 -0.49 14.95
CA SER A 93 0.79 0.63 15.02
C SER A 93 0.43 1.15 13.62
N VAL A 94 -0.61 1.96 13.52
CA VAL A 94 -1.03 2.52 12.23
C VAL A 94 -0.23 3.78 11.98
N GLU A 95 0.69 3.71 11.02
CA GLU A 95 1.53 4.84 10.65
C GLU A 95 1.23 5.32 9.23
N PRO A 96 1.19 6.64 8.99
CA PRO A 96 1.10 7.19 7.66
C PRO A 96 2.25 6.70 6.77
N ARG A 97 1.97 6.54 5.48
CA ARG A 97 3.00 6.21 4.50
C ARG A 97 3.93 7.41 4.28
N SER A 98 5.11 7.13 3.72
CA SER A 98 6.06 8.18 3.35
C SER A 98 5.44 9.17 2.37
N LEU A 99 5.92 10.42 2.41
CA LEU A 99 5.47 11.47 1.50
C LEU A 99 5.66 11.07 0.02
N GLN A 100 6.72 10.32 -0.29
CA GLN A 100 6.96 9.78 -1.64
C GLN A 100 5.83 8.84 -2.09
N HIS A 101 5.36 7.97 -1.20
CA HIS A 101 4.24 7.07 -1.48
C HIS A 101 2.94 7.84 -1.73
N PHE A 102 2.69 8.87 -0.93
CA PHE A 102 1.54 9.75 -1.13
C PHE A 102 1.59 10.42 -2.50
N PHE A 103 2.73 11.00 -2.89
CA PHE A 103 2.90 11.58 -4.23
C PHE A 103 2.72 10.56 -5.35
N ARG A 104 3.21 9.33 -5.18
CA ARG A 104 3.01 8.25 -6.15
C ARG A 104 1.54 7.99 -6.42
N SER A 105 0.73 7.83 -5.38
CA SER A 105 -0.71 7.60 -5.52
C SER A 105 -1.40 8.79 -6.19
N ILE A 106 -1.04 10.03 -5.84
CA ILE A 106 -1.61 11.23 -6.46
C ILE A 106 -1.27 11.31 -7.95
N ILE A 107 0.01 11.18 -8.34
CA ILE A 107 0.43 11.26 -9.75
C ILE A 107 -0.27 10.20 -10.59
N ARG A 108 -0.27 8.93 -10.12
CA ARG A 108 -0.94 7.83 -10.83
C ARG A 108 -2.44 8.06 -10.97
N ARG A 109 -3.09 8.56 -9.91
CA ARG A 109 -4.51 8.91 -9.94
C ARG A 109 -4.79 10.01 -10.95
N THR A 110 -4.02 11.09 -10.94
CA THR A 110 -4.15 12.19 -11.91
C THR A 110 -4.03 11.69 -13.34
N LEU A 111 -3.03 10.85 -13.66
CA LEU A 111 -2.90 10.28 -15.01
C LEU A 111 -4.14 9.46 -15.40
N THR A 112 -4.66 8.64 -14.47
CA THR A 112 -5.84 7.81 -14.71
C THR A 112 -7.11 8.65 -14.88
N GLU A 113 -7.30 9.68 -14.06
CA GLU A 113 -8.43 10.63 -14.15
C GLU A 113 -8.43 11.41 -15.47
N ASN A 114 -7.24 11.66 -16.03
CA ASN A 114 -7.07 12.28 -17.35
C ASN A 114 -7.08 11.26 -18.51
N GLN A 115 -7.43 9.99 -18.25
CA GLN A 115 -7.46 8.91 -19.25
C GLN A 115 -6.13 8.65 -19.95
N ILE A 116 -5.02 9.02 -19.32
CA ILE A 116 -3.67 8.79 -19.83
C ILE A 116 -3.19 7.44 -19.29
N TRP A 117 -2.80 6.54 -20.20
CA TRP A 117 -2.18 5.29 -19.80
C TRP A 117 -0.88 5.57 -19.01
N ILE A 118 -0.80 5.08 -17.77
CA ILE A 118 0.22 5.52 -16.81
C ILE A 118 1.66 5.41 -17.35
N PRO A 119 2.09 4.28 -17.94
CA PRO A 119 3.45 4.17 -18.47
C PRO A 119 3.75 5.23 -19.54
N GLU A 120 2.79 5.54 -20.40
CA GLU A 120 2.95 6.56 -21.43
C GLU A 120 2.98 7.96 -20.85
N GLY A 121 2.06 8.28 -19.93
CA GLY A 121 2.04 9.58 -19.26
C GLY A 121 3.34 9.87 -18.51
N LEU A 122 3.92 8.86 -17.86
CA LEU A 122 5.20 9.02 -17.15
C LEU A 122 6.38 9.24 -18.09
N ARG A 123 6.41 8.59 -19.27
CA ARG A 123 7.45 8.81 -20.29
C ARG A 123 7.44 10.25 -20.79
N GLN A 124 6.26 10.85 -20.96
CA GLN A 124 6.09 12.23 -21.42
C GLN A 124 6.55 13.27 -20.38
N MET A 125 6.56 12.92 -19.10
CA MET A 125 7.02 13.82 -18.02
C MET A 125 8.55 13.97 -17.96
N CYS A 126 9.31 13.22 -18.77
CA CYS A 126 10.78 13.28 -18.82
C CYS A 126 11.46 13.14 -17.45
N LEU A 127 10.92 12.25 -16.59
CA LEU A 127 11.43 12.04 -15.24
C LEU A 127 12.72 11.20 -15.24
N PRO A 128 13.59 11.34 -14.22
CA PRO A 128 14.67 10.40 -13.99
C PRO A 128 14.16 8.94 -13.89
N LYS A 129 14.88 7.99 -14.51
CA LYS A 129 14.48 6.56 -14.58
C LYS A 129 14.12 5.93 -13.23
N ALA A 130 14.76 6.37 -12.15
CA ALA A 130 14.47 5.88 -10.80
C ALA A 130 13.05 6.29 -10.34
N ILE A 131 12.65 7.54 -10.61
CA ILE A 131 11.33 8.07 -10.26
C ILE A 131 10.27 7.43 -11.18
N GLU A 132 10.56 7.30 -12.48
CA GLU A 132 9.68 6.62 -13.43
C GLU A 132 9.41 5.17 -13.02
N SER A 133 10.44 4.42 -12.61
CA SER A 133 10.30 3.03 -12.14
C SER A 133 9.44 2.95 -10.88
N PHE A 134 9.67 3.84 -9.92
CA PHE A 134 8.90 3.95 -8.69
C PHE A 134 7.41 4.23 -8.95
N LEU A 135 7.11 5.15 -9.87
CA LEU A 135 5.75 5.51 -10.27
C LEU A 135 5.06 4.41 -11.08
N ASN A 136 5.80 3.64 -11.87
CA ASN A 136 5.26 2.49 -12.63
C ASN A 136 4.98 1.25 -11.76
N LEU A 137 5.30 1.29 -10.47
CA LEU A 137 5.19 0.13 -9.56
C LEU A 137 6.04 -1.07 -10.02
N VAL A 138 7.02 -0.85 -10.90
CA VAL A 138 7.94 -1.91 -11.33
C VAL A 138 8.80 -2.24 -10.13
N LYS A 139 8.68 -3.48 -9.63
CA LYS A 139 9.57 -3.96 -8.56
C LYS A 139 11.02 -3.85 -9.03
N LYS A 140 11.79 -2.96 -8.40
CA LYS A 140 13.21 -3.20 -8.17
C LYS A 140 13.38 -3.72 -6.74
N TYR A 141 12.88 -4.92 -6.47
CA TYR A 141 13.22 -5.65 -5.26
C TYR A 141 14.03 -6.89 -5.64
N SER A 142 15.22 -6.61 -6.16
CA SER A 142 16.31 -7.59 -6.28
C SER A 142 17.66 -6.88 -6.21
N SER A 143 17.86 -6.02 -5.20
CA SER A 143 19.18 -5.70 -4.64
C SER A 143 19.02 -5.08 -3.24
N PRO A 144 19.79 -5.50 -2.22
CA PRO A 144 19.88 -4.77 -0.97
C PRO A 144 20.79 -3.56 -1.18
N LEU A 145 20.21 -2.36 -1.25
CA LEU A 145 20.97 -1.11 -1.16
C LEU A 145 20.50 -0.42 0.13
N THR A 146 21.13 -0.74 1.27
CA THR A 146 22.17 0.10 1.88
C THR A 146 21.84 1.59 1.86
N ASN A 147 21.54 2.10 3.06
CA ASN A 147 21.93 3.41 3.57
C ASN A 147 22.05 4.53 2.53
N PHE A 148 20.95 5.21 2.23
CA PHE A 148 21.04 6.64 1.93
C PHE A 148 21.20 7.41 3.25
N HIS A 149 22.42 7.33 3.80
CA HIS A 149 22.97 8.47 4.51
C HIS A 149 23.13 9.58 3.48
N CYS A 150 22.26 10.57 3.52
CA CYS A 150 22.57 11.86 2.91
C CYS A 150 23.79 12.43 3.64
N LYS A 151 24.99 12.17 3.12
CA LYS A 151 26.08 13.12 3.23
C LYS A 151 26.05 13.98 1.98
N ALA A 152 25.72 15.24 2.22
CA ALA A 152 26.25 16.34 1.43
C ALA A 152 27.77 16.20 1.34
N ASP A 153 28.30 16.66 0.20
CA ASP A 153 29.68 17.01 -0.14
C ASP A 153 29.86 16.58 -1.60
N PHE A 154 30.42 17.33 -2.55
CA PHE A 154 30.81 18.73 -2.71
C PHE A 154 31.21 18.81 -4.21
N PHE A 155 31.31 20.01 -4.79
CA PHE A 155 31.78 20.26 -6.17
C PHE A 155 33.04 19.46 -6.57
N GLU A 156 33.03 18.85 -7.76
CA GLU A 156 33.81 19.20 -8.97
C GLU A 156 33.46 18.28 -10.16
#